data_AF-A0A6V7IFQ0-F1
#
_entry.id   AF-A0A6V7IFQ0-F1
#
_cell.length_a   1.000
_cell.length_b   1.000
_cell.length_c   1.000
_cell.angle_alpha   90.00
_cell.angle_beta   90.00
_cell.angle_gamma   90.00
#
_symmetry.space_group_name_H-M   'P 1'
#
loop_
_entity.id
_entity.type
_entity.pdbx_description
1 polymer ?
#
loop_
_entity_poly.entity_id
_entity_poly.type
_entity_poly.pdbx_seq_one_letter_code
_entity_poly.pdbx_strand_id
1 'polypeptide(L)' 'CENGYCISKVQVCDGHHDCIAGEDEANCEHLTPRPCSPTDEFACGTGKCIS' A
#
# COMPACT_ATOMS: atom_id res chain seq x y z
N CYS A 1 -4.80 10.26 -2.82
CA CYS A 1 -5.31 10.42 -4.19
C CYS A 1 -5.14 11.88 -4.62
N GLU A 2 -4.59 12.14 -5.82
CA GLU A 2 -4.45 13.44 -6.50
C GLU A 2 -5.78 14.16 -6.68
N ASN A 3 -6.90 13.44 -6.73
CA ASN A 3 -8.24 14.05 -6.72
C ASN A 3 -8.64 14.63 -5.35
N GLY A 4 -7.79 14.54 -4.31
CA GLY A 4 -8.08 14.98 -2.95
C GLY A 4 -8.88 13.98 -2.12
N TYR A 5 -9.13 12.77 -2.64
CA TYR A 5 -9.75 11.69 -1.88
C TYR A 5 -8.76 11.12 -0.85
N CYS A 6 -9.25 10.98 0.37
CA CYS A 6 -8.50 10.44 1.49
C CYS A 6 -8.79 8.96 1.61
N ILE A 7 -7.74 8.15 1.49
CA ILE A 7 -7.75 6.72 1.81
C ILE A 7 -6.90 6.47 3.04
N SER A 8 -7.08 5.31 3.68
CA SER A 8 -6.21 4.89 4.77
C SER A 8 -4.79 4.65 4.27
N LYS A 9 -3.80 4.78 5.15
CA LYS A 9 -2.41 4.47 4.79
C LYS A 9 -2.18 2.99 4.48
N VAL A 10 -3.03 2.10 5.01
CA VAL A 10 -2.96 0.65 4.74
C VAL A 10 -3.46 0.31 3.34
N GLN A 11 -4.33 1.15 2.79
CA GLN A 11 -4.89 1.07 1.44
C GLN A 11 -3.94 1.62 0.37
N VAL A 12 -2.78 2.13 0.76
CA VAL A 12 -1.76 2.54 -0.21
C VAL A 12 -0.96 1.31 -0.61
N CYS A 13 -0.91 1.04 -1.90
CA CYS A 13 -0.18 -0.05 -2.55
C CYS A 13 -0.68 -1.45 -2.18
N ASP A 14 -1.93 -1.58 -1.73
CA ASP A 14 -2.56 -2.80 -1.20
C ASP A 14 -2.97 -3.84 -2.25
N GLY A 15 -2.69 -3.54 -3.51
CA GLY A 15 -3.10 -4.35 -4.65
C GLY A 15 -4.57 -4.15 -4.99
N HIS A 16 -5.28 -3.30 -4.25
CA HIS A 16 -6.61 -2.81 -4.58
C HIS A 16 -6.51 -1.38 -5.08
N HIS A 17 -7.41 -1.03 -5.98
CA HIS A 17 -7.44 0.30 -6.55
C HIS A 17 -8.51 1.09 -5.75
N ASP A 18 -8.09 1.67 -4.63
CA ASP A 18 -8.94 2.45 -3.71
C ASP A 18 -9.08 3.92 -4.13
N CYS A 19 -8.11 4.50 -4.85
CA CYS A 19 -8.29 5.80 -5.48
C CYS A 19 -9.08 5.70 -6.80
N ILE A 20 -9.46 6.82 -7.43
CA ILE A 20 -10.21 6.75 -8.71
C ILE A 20 -9.29 6.33 -9.86
N ALA A 21 -8.03 6.77 -9.84
CA ALA A 21 -7.08 6.56 -10.94
C ALA A 21 -5.99 5.50 -10.65
N GLY A 22 -5.94 4.94 -9.45
CA GLY A 22 -5.01 3.85 -9.09
C GLY A 22 -3.66 4.39 -8.70
N GLU A 23 -3.66 5.67 -8.36
CA GLU A 23 -2.56 6.47 -7.86
C GLU A 23 -2.08 6.01 -6.48
N ASP A 24 -2.95 5.37 -5.69
CA ASP A 24 -2.58 4.61 -4.49
C ASP A 24 -1.76 3.36 -4.80
N GLU A 25 -1.96 2.76 -5.97
CA GLU A 25 -1.20 1.63 -6.50
C GLU A 25 -0.06 2.08 -7.44
N ALA A 26 0.09 3.38 -7.68
CA ALA A 26 1.14 3.93 -8.54
C ALA A 26 2.41 4.20 -7.73
N ASN A 27 3.58 3.92 -8.33
CA ASN A 27 4.90 4.17 -7.72
C ASN A 27 5.17 3.42 -6.40
N CYS A 28 4.58 2.24 -6.22
CA CYS A 28 4.82 1.37 -5.07
C CYS A 28 6.24 0.77 -5.00
N GLU A 29 7.08 0.99 -6.02
CA GLU A 29 8.47 0.53 -6.07
C GLU A 29 9.35 1.20 -5.00
N HIS A 30 9.10 2.48 -4.70
CA HIS A 30 9.87 3.24 -3.71
C HIS A 30 9.34 3.11 -2.29
N LEU A 31 8.09 2.63 -2.14
CA LEU A 31 7.47 2.41 -0.85
C LEU A 31 7.90 1.09 -0.22
N THR A 32 8.89 0.39 -0.78
CA THR A 32 9.43 -0.81 -0.17
C THR A 32 10.22 -0.46 1.11
N PRO A 33 9.90 -1.10 2.24
CA PRO A 33 8.79 -2.02 2.43
C PRO A 33 7.51 -1.26 2.80
N ARG A 34 6.39 -1.54 2.10
CA ARG A 34 5.08 -1.03 2.52
C ARG A 34 4.94 -1.37 4.00
N PRO A 35 4.38 -0.49 4.85
CA PRO A 35 4.00 -0.93 6.19
C PRO A 35 3.05 -2.11 6.01
N CYS A 36 3.52 -3.33 6.34
CA CYS A 36 2.72 -4.54 6.17
C CYS A 36 1.42 -4.37 6.92
N SER A 37 0.31 -4.85 6.33
CA SER A 37 -1.00 -4.77 6.94
C SER A 37 -0.93 -5.38 8.35
N PRO A 38 -1.13 -4.60 9.42
CA PRO A 38 -0.95 -5.09 10.78
C PRO A 38 -1.96 -6.19 11.18
N THR A 39 -2.98 -6.40 10.36
CA THR A 39 -4.05 -7.39 10.53
C THR A 39 -3.82 -8.68 9.74
N ASP A 40 -3.18 -8.61 8.57
CA ASP A 40 -3.19 -9.70 7.59
C ASP A 40 -1.78 -10.05 7.05
N GLU A 41 -0.75 -9.27 7.39
CA GLU A 41 0.59 -9.45 6.84
C GLU A 41 1.71 -9.19 7.86
N PHE A 42 2.76 -10.00 7.82
CA PHE A 42 3.98 -9.81 8.62
C PHE A 42 5.13 -9.27 7.76
N ALA A 43 5.87 -8.30 8.31
CA ALA A 43 7.10 -7.80 7.70
C ALA A 43 8.23 -8.82 7.90
N CYS A 44 8.68 -9.46 6.82
CA CYS A 44 9.90 -10.24 6.82
C CYS A 44 11.12 -9.30 6.86
N GLY A 45 12.23 -9.72 7.48
CA GLY A 45 13.46 -8.91 7.60
C GLY A 45 14.07 -8.45 6.26
N THR A 46 13.56 -8.96 5.14
CA THR A 46 13.91 -8.56 3.77
C THR A 46 13.06 -7.41 3.21
N GLY A 47 12.10 -6.88 3.99
CA GLY A 47 11.17 -5.86 3.53
C GLY A 47 10.06 -6.39 2.61
N LYS A 48 9.87 -7.71 2.56
CA LYS A 48 8.68 -8.32 1.96
C LYS A 48 7.62 -8.53 3.02
N CYS A 49 6.38 -8.16 2.70
CA CYS A 49 5.21 -8.56 3.47
C CYS A 49 4.83 -9.99 3.07
N ILE A 50 4.54 -10.83 4.07
CA ILE A 50 4.10 -12.21 3.91
C ILE A 50 2.74 -12.37 4.61
N SER A 51 1.81 -13.06 3.96
CA SER A 51 0.49 -13.41 4.50
C SER A 51 0.51 -14.73 5.26
#